data_AF-A0A2G5T374-F1
#
_entry.id   AF-A0A2G5T374-F1
#
_cell.length_a   1.000
_cell.length_b   1.000
_cell.length_c   1.000
_cell.angle_alpha   90.00
_cell.angle_beta   90.00
_cell.angle_gamma   90.00
#
_symmetry.space_group_name_H-M   'P 1'
#
loop_
_entity.id
_entity.type
_entity.pdbx_description
1 polymer ?
#
loop_
_entity_poly.entity_id
_entity_poly.type
_entity_poly.pdbx_seq_one_letter_code
_entity_poly.pdbx_strand_id
1 'polypeptide(L)'
;MSSFFGWFSLNKDSSVEVLRKTPQYTPIEVVKTGEHYKEILCNEKFQFEKAIAKVFRGKAGKKEYTKECELLTNLQHKNIINVLSQSTINGYHILVFRNLMKISERIEMNIPFPPGSVQSLFKDLLTGLQFLHGKNYCHRLIMPENLLYTGNGVLKITGLSNVSLVKDSKNREILLNGLIGDGMFSAPECFSDVPYSGVEADIYSAGLTLYAMIAIYNPLPTDQPLNKRVAEIIQDARKIDALGTSEFLELGELINN
;
A
#
# COMPACT_ATOMS: atom_id res chain seq x y z
N MET A 1 7.57 25.45 -18.71
CA MET A 1 8.01 24.61 -19.84
C MET A 1 7.88 23.10 -19.59
N SER A 2 7.82 22.60 -18.33
CA SER A 2 7.61 21.17 -18.05
C SER A 2 6.20 20.63 -18.35
N SER A 3 5.16 21.48 -18.24
CA SER A 3 3.77 21.06 -18.46
C SER A 3 3.45 20.70 -19.92
N PHE A 4 4.16 21.29 -20.89
CA PHE A 4 3.90 21.08 -22.31
C PHE A 4 4.43 19.73 -22.81
N PHE A 5 5.59 19.29 -22.31
CA PHE A 5 6.16 17.98 -22.64
C PHE A 5 5.42 16.81 -21.95
N GLY A 6 4.98 17.00 -20.70
CA GLY A 6 4.14 16.00 -20.00
C GLY A 6 2.80 15.77 -20.71
N TRP A 7 2.16 16.83 -21.19
CA TRP A 7 0.89 16.75 -21.92
C TRP A 7 1.02 16.03 -23.28
N PHE A 8 2.10 16.30 -24.03
CA PHE A 8 2.36 15.63 -25.32
C PHE A 8 2.64 14.13 -25.17
N SER A 9 3.31 13.72 -24.09
CA SER A 9 3.59 12.31 -23.77
C SER A 9 2.30 11.54 -23.43
N LEU A 10 1.39 12.17 -22.68
CA LEU A 10 0.12 11.56 -22.26
C LEU A 10 -0.80 11.21 -23.44
N ASN A 11 -0.74 11.99 -24.54
CA ASN A 11 -1.57 11.77 -25.71
C ASN A 11 -1.15 10.56 -26.56
N LYS A 12 0.07 10.03 -26.38
CA LYS A 12 0.57 8.85 -27.11
C LYS A 12 0.51 7.54 -26.31
N ASP A 13 0.10 7.58 -25.06
CA ASP A 13 0.04 6.39 -24.21
C ASP A 13 -1.23 5.58 -24.48
N SER A 14 -1.07 4.34 -24.95
CA SER A 14 -2.19 3.46 -25.28
C SER A 14 -3.07 3.14 -24.06
N SER A 15 -2.52 3.15 -22.85
CA SER A 15 -3.28 2.92 -21.60
C SER A 15 -4.19 4.11 -21.30
N VAL A 16 -3.69 5.32 -21.53
CA VAL A 16 -4.45 6.57 -21.39
C VAL A 16 -5.55 6.63 -22.45
N GLU A 17 -5.23 6.31 -23.71
CA GLU A 17 -6.21 6.29 -24.79
C GLU A 17 -7.35 5.31 -24.53
N VAL A 18 -7.05 4.12 -24.01
CA VAL A 18 -8.09 3.16 -23.64
C VAL A 18 -8.93 3.66 -22.48
N LEU A 19 -8.34 4.30 -21.47
CA LEU A 19 -9.11 4.91 -20.38
C LEU A 19 -10.03 6.03 -20.88
N ARG A 20 -9.64 6.82 -21.89
CA ARG A 20 -10.54 7.83 -22.52
C ARG A 20 -11.81 7.21 -23.12
N LYS A 21 -11.78 5.94 -23.50
CA LYS A 21 -12.95 5.20 -24.01
C LYS A 21 -13.92 4.78 -22.91
N THR A 22 -13.53 4.90 -21.64
CA THR A 22 -14.47 4.73 -20.52
C THR A 22 -15.34 5.98 -20.39
N PRO A 23 -16.68 5.89 -20.47
CA PRO A 23 -17.53 7.07 -20.43
C PRO A 23 -17.46 7.78 -19.07
N GLN A 24 -17.17 7.05 -17.99
CA GLN A 24 -17.19 7.54 -16.61
C GLN A 24 -15.96 8.36 -16.20
N TYR A 25 -14.81 8.18 -16.86
CA TYR A 25 -13.55 8.76 -16.41
C TYR A 25 -12.85 9.61 -17.47
N THR A 26 -12.21 10.69 -17.04
CA THR A 26 -11.33 11.53 -17.87
C THR A 26 -9.90 11.45 -17.33
N PRO A 27 -8.93 10.89 -18.09
CA PRO A 27 -7.54 10.82 -17.65
C PRO A 27 -6.93 12.20 -17.42
N ILE A 28 -6.09 12.33 -16.39
CA ILE A 28 -5.32 13.53 -16.06
C ILE A 28 -3.83 13.27 -16.31
N GLU A 29 -3.24 12.32 -15.59
CA GLU A 29 -1.81 12.01 -15.68
C GLU A 29 -1.49 10.57 -15.29
N VAL A 30 -0.37 10.04 -15.80
CA VAL A 30 0.16 8.75 -15.35
C VAL A 30 0.95 8.99 -14.07
N VAL A 31 0.50 8.44 -12.95
CA VAL A 31 1.13 8.61 -11.63
C VAL A 31 2.13 7.50 -11.31
N LYS A 32 1.95 6.31 -11.90
CA LYS A 32 2.86 5.18 -11.71
C LYS A 32 2.91 4.30 -12.94
N THR A 33 4.10 3.81 -13.29
CA THR A 33 4.29 2.77 -14.29
C THR A 33 4.87 1.54 -13.60
N GLY A 34 4.09 0.46 -13.55
CA GLY A 34 4.55 -0.87 -13.16
C GLY A 34 5.00 -1.67 -14.38
N GLU A 35 5.44 -2.91 -14.15
CA GLU A 35 5.92 -3.79 -15.22
C GLU A 35 4.81 -4.17 -16.22
N HIS A 36 3.59 -4.40 -15.72
CA HIS A 36 2.46 -4.88 -16.52
C HIS A 36 1.21 -3.98 -16.45
N TYR A 37 1.31 -2.87 -15.72
CA TYR A 37 0.22 -1.92 -15.53
C TYR A 37 0.70 -0.47 -15.45
N LYS A 38 -0.22 0.46 -15.65
CA LYS A 38 -0.05 1.89 -15.35
C LYS A 38 -1.16 2.35 -14.42
N GLU A 39 -0.83 3.16 -13.43
CA GLU A 39 -1.82 3.88 -12.62
C GLU A 39 -1.96 5.29 -13.17
N ILE A 40 -3.20 5.67 -13.44
CA ILE A 40 -3.57 6.91 -14.10
C ILE A 40 -4.53 7.66 -13.18
N LEU A 41 -4.15 8.86 -12.77
CA LEU A 41 -5.06 9.78 -12.09
C LEU A 41 -6.12 10.25 -13.09
N CYS A 42 -7.39 10.18 -12.71
CA CYS A 42 -8.51 10.59 -13.56
C CYS A 42 -9.59 11.30 -12.75
N ASN A 43 -10.42 12.10 -13.43
CA ASN A 43 -11.65 12.65 -12.88
C ASN A 43 -12.82 11.70 -13.18
N GLU A 44 -13.66 11.45 -12.18
CA GLU A 44 -14.98 10.84 -12.37
C GLU A 44 -15.95 11.91 -12.87
N LYS A 45 -16.46 11.76 -14.11
CA LYS A 45 -17.22 12.80 -14.81
C LYS A 45 -18.54 13.18 -14.14
N PHE A 46 -19.13 12.27 -13.35
CA PHE A 46 -20.45 12.47 -12.74
C PHE A 46 -20.39 12.96 -11.29
N GLN A 47 -19.32 12.63 -10.56
CA GLN A 47 -19.19 12.96 -9.12
C GLN A 47 -18.20 14.11 -8.88
N PHE A 48 -17.44 14.53 -9.89
CA PHE A 48 -16.33 15.49 -9.77
C PHE A 48 -15.26 15.08 -8.75
N GLU A 49 -15.18 13.79 -8.43
CA GLU A 49 -14.16 13.24 -7.56
C GLU A 49 -12.98 12.69 -8.37
N LYS A 50 -11.80 12.64 -7.74
CA LYS A 50 -10.61 12.03 -8.34
C LYS A 50 -10.59 10.52 -8.09
N ALA A 51 -10.08 9.79 -9.06
CA ALA A 51 -9.91 8.35 -9.02
C ALA A 51 -8.54 7.94 -9.56
N ILE A 52 -8.07 6.75 -9.18
CA ILE A 52 -6.89 6.10 -9.74
C ILE A 52 -7.35 4.92 -10.58
N ALA A 53 -7.09 4.97 -11.88
CA ALA A 53 -7.33 3.86 -12.80
C ALA A 53 -6.03 3.07 -13.00
N LYS A 54 -6.01 1.83 -12.54
CA LYS A 54 -4.94 0.85 -12.79
C LYS A 54 -5.27 0.09 -14.07
N VAL A 55 -4.52 0.36 -15.13
CA VAL A 55 -4.71 -0.17 -16.49
C VAL A 55 -3.64 -1.23 -16.78
N PHE A 56 -4.07 -2.47 -16.93
CA PHE A 56 -3.22 -3.64 -17.18
C PHE A 56 -3.18 -4.00 -18.66
N ARG A 57 -2.03 -4.47 -19.16
CA ARG A 57 -1.88 -4.92 -20.55
C ARG A 57 -1.24 -6.30 -20.69
N GLY A 58 -1.60 -6.98 -21.78
CA GLY A 58 -0.98 -8.22 -22.19
C GLY A 58 -1.33 -9.42 -21.29
N LYS A 59 -0.74 -10.59 -21.59
CA LYS A 59 -1.07 -11.84 -20.90
C LYS A 59 -0.70 -11.80 -19.41
N ALA A 60 0.44 -11.22 -19.07
CA ALA A 60 0.89 -11.11 -17.68
C ALA A 60 0.02 -10.11 -16.89
N GLY A 61 -0.25 -8.93 -17.44
CA GLY A 61 -1.15 -7.95 -16.82
C GLY A 61 -2.57 -8.48 -16.63
N LYS A 62 -3.09 -9.31 -17.55
CA LYS A 62 -4.37 -10.00 -17.36
C LYS A 62 -4.35 -10.93 -16.14
N LYS A 63 -3.27 -11.69 -15.94
CA LYS A 63 -3.13 -12.58 -14.77
C LYS A 63 -3.13 -11.79 -13.46
N GLU A 64 -2.38 -10.68 -13.40
CA GLU A 64 -2.37 -9.78 -12.25
C GLU A 64 -3.75 -9.18 -11.98
N TYR A 65 -4.39 -8.64 -13.02
CA TYR A 65 -5.76 -8.12 -12.93
C TYR A 65 -6.74 -9.15 -12.39
N THR A 66 -6.74 -10.37 -12.94
CA THR A 66 -7.65 -11.43 -12.49
C THR A 66 -7.41 -11.77 -11.03
N LYS A 67 -6.15 -11.95 -10.61
CA LYS A 67 -5.80 -12.21 -9.20
C LYS A 67 -6.29 -11.07 -8.30
N GLU A 68 -6.07 -9.82 -8.69
CA GLU A 68 -6.46 -8.66 -7.90
C GLU A 68 -7.98 -8.48 -7.81
N CYS A 69 -8.72 -8.73 -8.89
CA CYS A 69 -10.19 -8.77 -8.88
C CYS A 69 -10.75 -9.84 -7.94
N GLU A 70 -10.19 -11.05 -7.98
CA GLU A 70 -10.61 -12.15 -7.11
C GLU A 70 -10.41 -11.79 -5.63
N LEU A 71 -9.27 -11.18 -5.30
CA LEU A 71 -8.99 -10.72 -3.94
C LEU A 71 -9.94 -9.58 -3.53
N LEU A 72 -10.10 -8.54 -4.34
CA LEU A 72 -10.97 -7.39 -4.05
C LEU A 72 -12.45 -7.79 -3.89
N THR A 73 -12.90 -8.82 -4.63
CA THR A 73 -14.27 -9.33 -4.50
C THR A 73 -14.48 -10.07 -3.18
N ASN A 74 -13.49 -10.84 -2.73
CA ASN A 74 -13.59 -11.69 -1.54
C ASN A 74 -13.16 -11.00 -0.23
N LEU A 75 -12.38 -9.92 -0.31
CA LEU A 75 -11.78 -9.22 0.83
C LEU A 75 -12.45 -7.87 1.10
N GLN A 76 -13.78 -7.89 1.26
CA GLN A 76 -14.55 -6.68 1.58
C GLN A 76 -14.49 -6.36 3.08
N HIS A 77 -13.81 -5.27 3.42
CA HIS A 77 -13.68 -4.82 4.80
C HIS A 77 -13.47 -3.30 4.88
N LYS A 78 -13.89 -2.67 5.99
CA LYS A 78 -13.80 -1.21 6.16
C LYS A 78 -12.37 -0.66 6.06
N ASN A 79 -11.36 -1.46 6.36
CA ASN A 79 -9.94 -1.07 6.29
C ASN A 79 -9.18 -1.67 5.10
N ILE A 80 -9.88 -2.26 4.12
CA ILE A 80 -9.30 -2.69 2.84
C ILE A 80 -9.85 -1.78 1.74
N ILE A 81 -9.01 -1.44 0.75
CA ILE A 81 -9.41 -0.60 -0.38
C ILE A 81 -10.54 -1.28 -1.17
N ASN A 82 -11.54 -0.50 -1.59
CA ASN A 82 -12.64 -0.98 -2.41
C ASN A 82 -12.45 -0.56 -3.86
N VAL A 83 -12.80 -1.45 -4.78
CA VAL A 83 -12.89 -1.13 -6.21
C VAL A 83 -14.17 -0.33 -6.48
N LEU A 84 -14.05 0.78 -7.23
CA LEU A 84 -15.20 1.56 -7.70
C LEU A 84 -15.79 0.97 -8.98
N SER A 85 -14.93 0.55 -9.91
CA SER A 85 -15.38 -0.08 -11.15
C SER A 85 -14.31 -0.98 -11.75
N GLN A 86 -14.78 -1.95 -12.53
CA GLN A 86 -13.96 -2.88 -13.31
C GLN A 86 -14.42 -2.86 -14.77
N SER A 87 -13.48 -2.91 -15.71
CA SER A 87 -13.82 -2.96 -17.14
C SER A 87 -12.73 -3.63 -17.97
N THR A 88 -13.08 -4.02 -19.18
CA THR A 88 -12.14 -4.55 -20.17
C THR A 88 -12.44 -3.90 -21.52
N ILE A 89 -11.45 -3.24 -22.11
CA ILE A 89 -11.59 -2.50 -23.37
C ILE A 89 -10.39 -2.80 -24.24
N ASN A 90 -10.61 -3.24 -25.48
CA ASN A 90 -9.57 -3.52 -26.47
C ASN A 90 -8.42 -4.43 -25.94
N GLY A 91 -8.75 -5.40 -25.09
CA GLY A 91 -7.77 -6.32 -24.48
C GLY A 91 -6.97 -5.74 -23.30
N TYR A 92 -7.26 -4.52 -22.88
CA TYR A 92 -6.77 -3.96 -21.61
C TYR A 92 -7.79 -4.21 -20.51
N HIS A 93 -7.30 -4.44 -19.30
CA HIS A 93 -8.13 -4.62 -18.11
C HIS A 93 -7.93 -3.43 -17.17
N ILE A 94 -9.01 -2.94 -16.56
CA ILE A 94 -8.98 -1.68 -15.81
C ILE A 94 -9.67 -1.89 -14.46
N LEU A 95 -8.97 -1.55 -13.38
CA LEU A 95 -9.54 -1.36 -12.05
C LEU A 95 -9.49 0.11 -11.69
N VAL A 96 -10.58 0.63 -11.14
CA VAL A 96 -10.64 2.02 -10.70
C VAL A 96 -10.89 2.09 -9.21
N PHE A 97 -10.10 2.89 -8.51
CA PHE A 97 -10.16 3.12 -7.07
C PHE A 97 -10.39 4.60 -6.78
N ARG A 98 -10.96 4.90 -5.62
CA ARG A 98 -11.04 6.29 -5.14
C ARG A 98 -9.63 6.84 -4.95
N ASN A 99 -9.36 8.07 -5.40
CA ASN A 99 -8.08 8.73 -5.13
C ASN A 99 -8.07 9.21 -3.67
N LEU A 100 -7.36 8.48 -2.82
CA LEU A 100 -7.18 8.78 -1.40
C LEU A 100 -5.74 9.22 -1.15
N MET A 101 -5.52 9.98 -0.07
CA MET A 101 -4.17 10.39 0.31
C MET A 101 -3.38 9.20 0.83
N LYS A 102 -2.13 9.06 0.40
CA LYS A 102 -1.20 8.06 0.94
C LYS A 102 -0.59 8.55 2.24
N ILE A 103 -0.29 7.61 3.14
CA ILE A 103 0.52 7.90 4.32
C ILE A 103 1.91 8.38 3.87
N SER A 104 2.51 7.75 2.85
CA SER A 104 3.82 8.18 2.31
C SER A 104 3.85 9.63 1.82
N GLU A 105 2.81 10.09 1.10
CA GLU A 105 2.71 11.47 0.61
C GLU A 105 2.71 12.48 1.77
N ARG A 106 1.98 12.16 2.84
CA ARG A 106 1.96 12.99 4.05
C ARG A 106 3.34 13.01 4.71
N ILE A 107 4.00 11.86 4.73
CA ILE A 107 5.35 11.69 5.28
C ILE A 107 6.34 12.56 4.52
N GLU A 108 6.39 12.42 3.21
CA GLU A 108 7.28 13.17 2.31
C GLU A 108 7.06 14.68 2.38
N MET A 109 5.81 15.13 2.51
CA MET A 109 5.47 16.54 2.64
C MET A 109 5.72 17.12 4.05
N ASN A 110 6.20 16.29 4.99
CA ASN A 110 6.41 16.65 6.39
C ASN A 110 5.17 17.29 7.03
N ILE A 111 3.98 16.77 6.71
CA ILE A 111 2.71 17.27 7.25
C ILE A 111 2.39 16.49 8.53
N PRO A 112 2.41 17.13 9.72
CA PRO A 112 2.12 16.42 10.96
C PRO A 112 0.73 15.79 10.94
N PHE A 113 0.60 14.61 11.54
CA PHE A 113 -0.69 13.98 11.79
C PHE A 113 -1.48 14.78 12.85
N PRO A 114 -2.83 14.85 12.78
CA PRO A 114 -3.59 15.44 13.88
C PRO A 114 -3.37 14.66 15.18
N PRO A 115 -3.47 15.31 16.36
CA PRO A 115 -3.35 14.63 17.65
C PRO A 115 -4.27 13.41 17.74
N GLY A 116 -3.74 12.28 18.20
CA GLY A 116 -4.48 11.01 18.34
C GLY A 116 -4.82 10.28 17.03
N SER A 117 -4.55 10.88 15.85
CA SER A 117 -4.91 10.24 14.59
C SER A 117 -3.99 9.06 14.25
N VAL A 118 -2.69 9.13 14.61
CA VAL A 118 -1.74 8.03 14.35
C VAL A 118 -2.20 6.74 15.05
N GLN A 119 -2.62 6.83 16.31
CA GLN A 119 -3.17 5.70 17.06
C GLN A 119 -4.42 5.13 16.39
N SER A 120 -5.33 6.00 15.94
CA SER A 120 -6.56 5.60 15.25
C SER A 120 -6.28 4.91 13.92
N LEU A 121 -5.37 5.46 13.11
CA LEU A 121 -4.92 4.88 11.84
C LEU A 121 -4.23 3.53 12.07
N PHE A 122 -3.37 3.41 13.09
CA PHE A 122 -2.69 2.16 13.41
C PHE A 122 -3.67 1.08 13.88
N LYS A 123 -4.67 1.45 14.70
CA LYS A 123 -5.76 0.54 15.07
C LYS A 123 -6.53 0.05 13.84
N ASP A 124 -6.82 0.93 12.89
CA ASP A 124 -7.45 0.56 11.62
C ASP A 124 -6.56 -0.38 10.78
N LEU A 125 -5.25 -0.14 10.74
CA LEU A 125 -4.27 -1.03 10.09
C LEU A 125 -4.31 -2.43 10.70
N LEU A 126 -4.20 -2.54 12.03
CA LEU A 126 -4.26 -3.82 12.73
C LEU A 126 -5.62 -4.52 12.52
N THR A 127 -6.72 -3.77 12.50
CA THR A 127 -8.05 -4.32 12.20
C THR A 127 -8.12 -4.88 10.77
N GLY A 128 -7.53 -4.18 9.80
CA GLY A 128 -7.42 -4.66 8.42
C GLY A 128 -6.55 -5.92 8.27
N LEU A 129 -5.40 -5.95 8.95
CA LEU A 129 -4.51 -7.12 8.98
C LEU A 129 -5.18 -8.32 9.64
N GLN A 130 -5.83 -8.13 10.79
CA GLN A 130 -6.59 -9.19 11.46
C GLN A 130 -7.65 -9.80 10.54
N PHE A 131 -8.34 -8.98 9.75
CA PHE A 131 -9.30 -9.47 8.76
C PHE A 131 -8.62 -10.31 7.67
N LEU A 132 -7.50 -9.84 7.09
CA LEU A 132 -6.76 -10.59 6.06
C LEU A 132 -6.22 -11.92 6.61
N HIS A 133 -5.56 -11.89 7.77
CA HIS A 133 -5.00 -13.06 8.42
C HIS A 133 -6.10 -14.07 8.77
N GLY A 134 -7.26 -13.60 9.26
CA GLY A 134 -8.44 -14.43 9.51
C GLY A 134 -9.06 -15.05 8.25
N LYS A 135 -8.78 -14.49 7.07
CA LYS A 135 -9.12 -15.06 5.75
C LYS A 135 -8.00 -15.92 5.16
N ASN A 136 -6.98 -16.25 5.96
CA ASN A 136 -5.79 -17.02 5.56
C ASN A 136 -4.93 -16.32 4.50
N TYR A 137 -4.89 -14.99 4.51
CA TYR A 137 -4.04 -14.19 3.64
C TYR A 137 -3.09 -13.33 4.45
N CYS A 138 -1.85 -13.18 3.98
CA CYS A 138 -0.93 -12.12 4.40
C CYS A 138 -0.72 -11.11 3.26
N HIS A 139 -0.39 -9.87 3.62
CA HIS A 139 -0.24 -8.76 2.69
C HIS A 139 1.15 -8.70 2.05
N ARG A 140 2.21 -8.94 2.82
CA ARG A 140 3.64 -8.95 2.47
C ARG A 140 4.26 -7.61 2.07
N LEU A 141 3.48 -6.55 1.97
CA LEU A 141 3.95 -5.20 1.59
C LEU A 141 3.26 -4.11 2.42
N ILE A 142 3.27 -4.25 3.74
CA ILE A 142 2.79 -3.18 4.62
C ILE A 142 3.87 -2.11 4.71
N MET A 143 3.56 -0.92 4.21
CA MET A 143 4.43 0.25 4.17
C MET A 143 3.59 1.51 3.89
N PRO A 144 4.06 2.72 4.22
CA PRO A 144 3.33 3.97 4.02
C PRO A 144 2.70 4.18 2.63
N GLU A 145 3.32 3.66 1.57
CA GLU A 145 2.89 3.77 0.18
C GLU A 145 1.63 2.94 -0.12
N ASN A 146 1.41 1.88 0.67
CA ASN A 146 0.28 0.97 0.56
C ASN A 146 -0.79 1.21 1.63
N LEU A 147 -0.66 2.29 2.40
CA LEU A 147 -1.66 2.75 3.36
C LEU A 147 -2.26 4.05 2.86
N LEU A 148 -3.56 4.01 2.58
CA LEU A 148 -4.36 5.15 2.19
C LEU A 148 -5.22 5.58 3.38
N TYR A 149 -5.66 6.83 3.40
CA TYR A 149 -6.68 7.25 4.36
C TYR A 149 -7.69 8.19 3.71
N THR A 150 -8.93 8.06 4.20
CA THR A 150 -10.07 8.85 3.72
C THR A 150 -10.08 10.24 4.36
N GLY A 151 -10.85 11.17 3.78
CA GLY A 151 -11.08 12.49 4.38
C GLY A 151 -11.69 12.43 5.78
N ASN A 152 -12.32 11.31 6.15
CA ASN A 152 -12.91 11.06 7.47
C ASN A 152 -11.95 10.34 8.43
N GLY A 153 -10.67 10.21 8.09
CA GLY A 153 -9.65 9.62 8.97
C GLY A 153 -9.66 8.10 9.05
N VAL A 154 -10.39 7.40 8.18
CA VAL A 154 -10.39 5.92 8.12
C VAL A 154 -9.26 5.43 7.21
N LEU A 155 -8.43 4.52 7.71
CA LEU A 155 -7.34 3.91 6.94
C LEU A 155 -7.84 2.77 6.03
N LYS A 156 -7.24 2.68 4.84
CA LYS A 156 -7.49 1.68 3.81
C LYS A 156 -6.16 1.06 3.35
N ILE A 157 -6.01 -0.25 3.52
CA ILE A 157 -4.88 -1.02 2.99
C ILE A 157 -5.10 -1.25 1.49
N THR A 158 -4.09 -0.94 0.68
CA THR A 158 -4.04 -1.18 -0.78
C THR A 158 -2.81 -2.02 -1.14
N GLY A 159 -2.61 -2.34 -2.42
CA GLY A 159 -1.44 -3.11 -2.87
C GLY A 159 -1.62 -4.63 -2.81
N LEU A 160 -2.86 -5.10 -3.00
CA LEU A 160 -3.24 -6.51 -2.83
C LEU A 160 -2.62 -7.49 -3.84
N SER A 161 -1.91 -7.01 -4.86
CA SER A 161 -1.28 -7.87 -5.88
C SER A 161 -0.28 -8.89 -5.29
N ASN A 162 0.36 -8.55 -4.17
CA ASN A 162 1.37 -9.38 -3.51
C ASN A 162 0.83 -10.24 -2.37
N VAL A 163 -0.47 -10.15 -2.11
CA VAL A 163 -1.15 -10.97 -1.11
C VAL A 163 -0.95 -12.45 -1.43
N SER A 164 -0.67 -13.24 -0.39
CA SER A 164 -0.35 -14.66 -0.46
C SER A 164 -1.16 -15.44 0.56
N LEU A 165 -1.57 -16.67 0.20
CA LEU A 165 -2.21 -17.59 1.13
C LEU A 165 -1.20 -18.03 2.20
N VAL A 166 -1.65 -18.11 3.46
CA VAL A 166 -0.87 -18.63 4.58
C VAL A 166 -1.39 -19.97 5.10
N LYS A 167 -2.49 -20.49 4.51
CA LYS A 167 -2.97 -21.85 4.73
C LYS A 167 -3.42 -22.51 3.43
N ASP A 168 -3.20 -23.82 3.34
CA ASP A 168 -3.65 -24.62 2.20
C ASP A 168 -5.10 -25.12 2.36
N SER A 169 -5.60 -25.85 1.36
CA SER A 169 -6.95 -26.43 1.38
C SER A 169 -7.19 -27.47 2.49
N LYS A 170 -6.12 -27.95 3.14
CA LYS A 170 -6.16 -28.87 4.29
C LYS A 170 -5.90 -28.14 5.61
N ASN A 171 -5.96 -26.80 5.61
CA ASN A 171 -5.72 -25.94 6.77
C ASN A 171 -4.30 -26.09 7.37
N ARG A 172 -3.34 -26.54 6.58
CA ARG A 172 -1.92 -26.58 6.97
C ARG A 172 -1.29 -25.23 6.69
N GLU A 173 -0.39 -24.81 7.59
CA GLU A 173 0.35 -23.57 7.45
C GLU A 173 1.24 -23.59 6.19
N ILE A 174 1.25 -22.46 5.48
CA ILE A 174 2.12 -22.20 4.33
C ILE A 174 3.13 -21.15 4.79
N LEU A 175 4.38 -21.59 4.91
CA LEU A 175 5.51 -20.68 5.09
C LEU A 175 5.92 -20.08 3.74
N LEU A 176 6.35 -18.83 3.77
CA LEU A 176 6.74 -18.06 2.60
C LEU A 176 8.25 -17.97 2.51
N ASN A 177 8.73 -17.70 1.29
CA ASN A 177 10.15 -17.48 1.03
C ASN A 177 10.33 -16.18 0.27
N GLY A 178 11.54 -15.63 0.40
CA GLY A 178 12.02 -14.50 -0.38
C GLY A 178 11.44 -13.15 0.02
N LEU A 179 12.23 -12.14 -0.27
CA LEU A 179 11.89 -10.73 -0.12
C LEU A 179 10.94 -10.28 -1.23
N ILE A 180 9.99 -9.41 -0.90
CA ILE A 180 9.14 -8.70 -1.88
C ILE A 180 9.46 -7.20 -1.80
N GLY A 181 9.63 -6.56 -2.95
CA GLY A 181 9.97 -5.14 -3.02
C GLY A 181 11.43 -4.85 -2.67
N ASP A 182 11.68 -3.64 -2.19
CA ASP A 182 13.02 -3.17 -1.78
C ASP A 182 13.44 -3.64 -0.37
N GLY A 183 12.49 -4.17 0.39
CA GLY A 183 12.70 -4.67 1.74
C GLY A 183 12.81 -3.61 2.82
N MET A 184 12.55 -2.32 2.56
CA MET A 184 12.76 -1.27 3.57
C MET A 184 11.89 -1.50 4.83
N PHE A 185 10.64 -1.92 4.66
CA PHE A 185 9.72 -2.23 5.77
C PHE A 185 9.62 -3.73 6.08
N SER A 186 10.43 -4.57 5.45
CA SER A 186 10.36 -6.02 5.65
C SER A 186 11.01 -6.46 6.95
N ALA A 187 10.45 -7.54 7.52
CA ALA A 187 11.00 -8.26 8.65
C ALA A 187 12.35 -8.93 8.31
N PRO A 188 13.26 -9.11 9.29
CA PRO A 188 14.59 -9.64 9.01
C PRO A 188 14.57 -11.04 8.40
N GLU A 189 13.63 -11.89 8.79
CA GLU A 189 13.47 -13.25 8.26
C GLU A 189 13.13 -13.27 6.76
N CYS A 190 12.56 -12.19 6.21
CA CYS A 190 12.31 -12.06 4.77
C CYS A 190 13.59 -11.99 3.92
N PHE A 191 14.74 -11.68 4.53
CA PHE A 191 16.04 -11.63 3.88
C PHE A 191 16.81 -12.95 3.97
N SER A 192 16.29 -13.91 4.74
CA SER A 192 16.90 -15.22 4.91
C SER A 192 16.43 -16.20 3.83
N ASP A 193 17.20 -17.26 3.61
CA ASP A 193 16.79 -18.40 2.78
C ASP A 193 15.89 -19.39 3.55
N VAL A 194 15.42 -19.02 4.75
CA VAL A 194 14.59 -19.86 5.61
C VAL A 194 13.10 -19.50 5.41
N PRO A 195 12.20 -20.49 5.26
CA PRO A 195 10.78 -20.22 5.20
C PRO A 195 10.26 -19.53 6.47
N TYR A 196 9.42 -18.51 6.30
CA TYR A 196 8.92 -17.67 7.39
C TYR A 196 7.39 -17.52 7.40
N SER A 197 6.83 -17.10 8.53
CA SER A 197 5.42 -16.78 8.66
C SER A 197 5.11 -15.42 8.03
N GLY A 198 4.28 -15.41 6.98
CA GLY A 198 3.82 -14.17 6.36
C GLY A 198 2.96 -13.30 7.28
N VAL A 199 2.30 -13.92 8.27
CA VAL A 199 1.48 -13.21 9.26
C VAL A 199 2.36 -12.40 10.20
N GLU A 200 3.43 -13.01 10.72
CA GLU A 200 4.37 -12.34 11.63
C GLU A 200 5.13 -11.21 10.91
N ALA A 201 5.56 -11.48 9.67
CA ALA A 201 6.22 -10.47 8.84
C ALA A 201 5.33 -9.23 8.59
N ASP A 202 4.01 -9.40 8.37
CA ASP A 202 3.08 -8.28 8.24
C ASP A 202 2.99 -7.43 9.52
N ILE A 203 3.02 -8.07 10.70
CA ILE A 203 2.96 -7.38 12.00
C ILE A 203 4.24 -6.58 12.23
N TYR A 204 5.40 -7.16 11.92
CA TYR A 204 6.67 -6.45 11.97
C TYR A 204 6.67 -5.22 11.05
N SER A 205 6.25 -5.39 9.79
CA SER A 205 6.11 -4.30 8.82
C SER A 205 5.12 -3.21 9.29
N ALA A 206 4.04 -3.59 9.97
CA ALA A 206 3.12 -2.63 10.59
C ALA A 206 3.80 -1.82 11.70
N GLY A 207 4.63 -2.47 12.53
CA GLY A 207 5.43 -1.81 13.56
C GLY A 207 6.40 -0.77 12.99
N LEU A 208 7.16 -1.12 11.95
CA LEU A 208 8.03 -0.16 11.25
C LEU A 208 7.24 0.98 10.61
N THR A 209 6.04 0.70 10.11
CA THR A 209 5.18 1.73 9.51
C THR A 209 4.65 2.71 10.57
N LEU A 210 4.22 2.21 11.75
CA LEU A 210 3.86 3.04 12.90
C LEU A 210 5.03 3.94 13.30
N TYR A 211 6.22 3.36 13.38
CA TYR A 211 7.42 4.09 13.72
C TYR A 211 7.67 5.26 12.75
N ALA A 212 7.57 5.01 11.44
CA ALA A 212 7.73 6.06 10.42
C ALA A 212 6.67 7.17 10.55
N MET A 213 5.43 6.83 10.92
CA MET A 213 4.37 7.82 11.16
C MET A 213 4.65 8.70 12.40
N ILE A 214 5.21 8.13 13.47
CA ILE A 214 5.52 8.85 14.71
C ILE A 214 6.76 9.74 14.56
N ALA A 215 7.77 9.30 13.80
CA ALA A 215 9.01 10.06 13.61
C ALA A 215 8.78 11.48 13.04
N ILE A 216 7.64 11.71 12.38
CA ILE A 216 7.20 13.03 11.88
C ILE A 216 6.57 13.88 12.98
N TYR A 217 5.91 13.24 13.94
CA TYR A 217 5.29 13.92 15.07
C TYR A 217 6.34 14.46 16.05
N ASN A 218 7.52 13.83 16.11
CA ASN A 218 8.66 14.29 16.92
C ASN A 218 9.89 14.54 16.03
N PRO A 219 9.98 15.71 15.36
CA PRO A 219 11.22 16.12 14.72
C PRO A 219 12.26 16.40 15.82
N LEU A 220 13.01 15.37 16.24
CA LEU A 220 14.29 15.59 16.93
C LEU A 220 15.08 16.63 16.13
N PRO A 221 15.78 17.56 16.81
CA PRO A 221 16.44 18.69 16.18
C PRO A 221 17.66 18.23 15.37
N THR A 222 17.46 17.75 14.15
CA THR A 222 18.57 17.36 13.26
C THR A 222 18.26 17.72 11.80
N ASP A 223 19.27 18.28 11.12
CA ASP A 223 19.22 18.80 9.74
C ASP A 223 19.21 17.69 8.66
N GLN A 224 18.76 16.48 8.97
CA GLN A 224 18.84 15.33 8.08
C GLN A 224 17.56 15.10 7.27
N PRO A 225 17.66 14.65 6.00
CA PRO A 225 16.48 14.35 5.19
C PRO A 225 15.73 13.13 5.76
N LEU A 226 14.39 13.21 5.75
CA LEU A 226 13.48 12.26 6.39
C LEU A 226 13.71 10.81 5.93
N ASN A 227 14.08 10.58 4.67
CA ASN A 227 14.39 9.25 4.13
C ASN A 227 15.62 8.61 4.80
N LYS A 228 16.67 9.39 5.08
CA LYS A 228 17.86 8.92 5.79
C LYS A 228 17.54 8.65 7.26
N ARG A 229 16.68 9.47 7.87
CA ARG A 229 16.21 9.28 9.25
C ARG A 229 15.29 8.05 9.39
N VAL A 230 14.36 7.84 8.46
CA VAL A 230 13.54 6.62 8.40
C VAL A 230 14.44 5.40 8.20
N ALA A 231 15.45 5.47 7.34
CA ALA A 231 16.42 4.39 7.17
C ALA A 231 17.27 4.13 8.43
N GLU A 232 17.79 5.18 9.09
CA GLU A 232 18.53 5.08 10.34
C GLU A 232 17.66 4.47 11.45
N ILE A 233 16.40 4.84 11.53
CA ILE A 233 15.56 4.32 12.59
C ILE A 233 15.00 2.93 12.27
N ILE A 234 14.72 2.61 11.01
CA ILE A 234 14.48 1.23 10.61
C ILE A 234 15.72 0.39 10.93
N GLN A 235 16.92 0.91 10.72
CA GLN A 235 18.16 0.25 11.10
C GLN A 235 18.27 0.07 12.63
N ASP A 236 17.85 1.05 13.43
CA ASP A 236 17.85 0.93 14.90
C ASP A 236 16.75 -0.01 15.42
N ALA A 237 15.54 0.01 14.86
CA ALA A 237 14.48 -0.95 15.17
C ALA A 237 14.89 -2.38 14.81
N ARG A 238 15.62 -2.58 13.70
CA ARG A 238 16.21 -3.87 13.33
C ARG A 238 17.31 -4.33 14.28
N LYS A 239 17.99 -3.41 14.99
CA LYS A 239 18.95 -3.79 16.05
C LYS A 239 18.23 -4.27 17.32
N ILE A 240 17.02 -3.76 17.59
CA ILE A 240 16.19 -4.16 18.74
C ILE A 240 15.64 -5.58 18.56
N ASP A 241 15.40 -6.03 17.32
CA ASP A 241 14.93 -7.39 17.01
C ASP A 241 15.96 -8.51 17.32
N ALA A 242 17.13 -8.16 17.85
CA ALA A 242 18.02 -9.11 18.51
C ALA A 242 17.52 -9.57 19.91
N LEU A 243 16.44 -9.00 20.45
CA LEU A 243 15.94 -9.24 21.82
C LEU A 243 14.50 -9.78 21.93
N GLY A 244 13.77 -9.97 20.84
CA GLY A 244 12.49 -10.68 20.82
C GLY A 244 11.23 -9.81 20.92
N THR A 245 10.12 -10.39 20.44
CA THR A 245 8.84 -9.74 20.08
C THR A 245 8.02 -9.14 21.23
N SER A 246 8.39 -9.37 22.50
CA SER A 246 7.63 -8.88 23.66
C SER A 246 7.77 -7.39 23.92
N GLU A 247 8.89 -6.76 23.55
CA GLU A 247 9.16 -5.34 23.81
C GLU A 247 8.49 -4.40 22.80
N PHE A 248 8.04 -4.93 21.64
CA PHE A 248 7.34 -4.13 20.62
C PHE A 248 5.92 -3.70 21.05
N LEU A 249 5.31 -4.41 22.00
CA LEU A 249 4.03 -4.02 22.60
C LEU A 249 4.19 -2.85 23.58
N GLU A 250 5.35 -2.72 24.25
CA GLU A 250 5.66 -1.60 25.15
C GLU A 250 5.87 -0.28 24.40
N LEU A 251 6.28 -0.32 23.12
CA LEU A 251 6.33 0.88 22.26
C LEU A 251 4.95 1.52 22.06
N GLY A 252 3.86 0.74 22.13
CA GLY A 252 2.50 1.26 22.14
C GLY A 252 2.15 2.03 23.41
N GLU A 253 2.78 1.68 24.54
CA GLU A 253 2.61 2.35 25.83
C GLU A 253 3.46 3.63 25.93
N LEU A 254 4.62 3.68 25.27
CA LEU A 254 5.44 4.89 25.13
C LEU A 254 4.74 6.03 24.38
N ILE A 255 3.69 5.74 23.60
CA ILE A 255 2.86 6.75 22.91
C ILE A 255 1.83 7.38 23.89
N ASN A 256 1.69 6.87 25.12
CA ASN A 256 0.76 7.37 26.13
C ASN A 256 1.40 8.32 27.18
N ASN A 257 2.70 8.62 27.09
CA ASN A 257 3.40 9.56 27.99
C ASN A 257 4.06 10.71 27.23
#